data_AF-A0A843CKJ2-F1
#
_entry.id   AF-A0A843CKJ2-F1
#
_cell.length_a   1.000
_cell.length_b   1.000
_cell.length_c   1.000
_cell.angle_alpha   90.00
_cell.angle_beta   90.00
_cell.angle_gamma   90.00
#
_symmetry.space_group_name_H-M   'P 1'
#
loop_
_entity.id
_entity.type
_entity.pdbx_description
1 polymer ?
#
loop_
_entity_poly.entity_id
_entity_poly.type
_entity_poly.pdbx_seq_one_letter_code
_entity_poly.pdbx_strand_id
1 'polypeptide(L)' 'MRTSLFIAIVLLAGGLAGIIHGLVNLALVEPYLDKAIGIENQHLFASGEAKDTPQFWVEYYSYRAWQKGGQLLAGAILGT' A
#
# COMPACT_ATOMS: atom_id res chain seq x y z
N MET A 1 24.41 26.42 11.05
CA MET A 1 23.27 25.63 11.55
C MET A 1 23.79 24.57 12.52
N ARG A 2 23.06 24.19 13.56
CA ARG A 2 23.45 23.05 14.41
C ARG A 2 23.30 21.77 13.58
N THR A 3 24.32 20.92 13.52
CA THR A 3 24.33 19.70 12.67
C THR A 3 23.12 18.79 12.93
N SER A 4 22.71 18.66 14.19
CA SER A 4 21.50 17.91 14.56
C SER A 4 20.22 18.47 13.95
N LEU A 5 20.08 19.80 13.89
CA LEU A 5 18.94 20.46 13.27
C LEU A 5 18.91 20.21 11.76
N PHE A 6 20.07 20.26 11.12
CA PHE A 6 20.18 19.97 9.69
C PHE A 6 19.77 18.51 9.38
N ILE A 7 20.28 17.54 10.13
CA ILE A 7 19.92 16.12 9.95
C ILE A 7 18.41 15.91 10.15
N ALA A 8 17.82 16.51 11.20
CA ALA A 8 16.40 16.40 11.44
C ALA A 8 15.55 16.93 10.27
N ILE A 9 15.96 18.05 9.67
CA ILE A 9 15.28 18.62 8.50
C ILE A 9 15.37 17.69 7.30
N VAL A 10 16.55 17.12 7.03
CA VAL A 10 16.75 16.20 5.89
C VAL A 10 15.88 14.95 6.05
N LEU A 11 15.87 14.33 7.22
CA LEU A 11 15.03 13.15 7.49
C LEU A 11 13.54 13.48 7.37
N LEU A 12 13.09 14.62 7.92
CA LEU A 12 11.69 15.03 7.79
C LEU A 12 11.30 15.30 6.33
N ALA A 13 12.14 16.01 5.58
CA ALA A 13 11.89 16.31 4.18
C ALA A 13 11.84 15.02 3.33
N GLY A 14 12.79 14.12 3.54
CA GLY A 14 12.84 12.83 2.88
C GLY A 14 11.61 11.97 3.18
N GLY A 15 11.26 11.84 4.46
CA GLY A 15 10.09 11.07 4.87
C GLY A 15 8.77 11.62 4.31
N LEU A 16 8.62 12.94 4.30
CA LEU A 16 7.44 13.59 3.68
C LEU A 16 7.39 13.38 2.16
N ALA A 17 8.52 13.48 1.46
CA ALA A 17 8.58 13.19 0.03
C ALA A 17 8.20 11.72 -0.27
N GLY A 18 8.68 10.80 0.56
CA GLY A 18 8.32 9.38 0.52
C GLY A 18 6.84 9.11 0.77
N ILE A 19 6.23 9.79 1.75
CA ILE A 19 4.77 9.73 2.01
C ILE A 19 3.99 10.24 0.80
N ILE A 20 4.38 11.38 0.22
CA ILE A 20 3.73 11.94 -0.97
C ILE A 20 3.79 10.94 -2.11
N HIS A 21 4.94 10.31 -2.33
CA HIS A 21 5.08 9.25 -3.34
C HIS A 21 4.14 8.08 -3.07
N GLY A 22 4.09 7.59 -1.83
CA GLY A 22 3.17 6.52 -1.41
C GLY A 22 1.69 6.87 -1.61
N LEU A 23 1.30 8.12 -1.32
CA LEU A 23 -0.07 8.61 -1.55
C LEU A 23 -0.41 8.68 -3.04
N VAL A 24 0.52 9.14 -3.88
CA VAL A 24 0.31 9.18 -5.33
C VAL A 24 0.16 7.75 -5.87
N ASN A 25 0.97 6.81 -5.41
CA ASN A 25 0.84 5.40 -5.79
C ASN A 25 -0.50 4.81 -5.33
N LEU A 26 -0.93 5.11 -4.10
CA LEU A 26 -2.23 4.70 -3.57
C LEU A 26 -3.41 5.27 -4.37
N ALA A 27 -3.30 6.52 -4.84
CA ALA A 27 -4.37 7.16 -5.60
C ALA A 27 -4.43 6.68 -7.06
N LEU A 28 -3.28 6.43 -7.69
CA LEU A 28 -3.20 6.18 -9.12
C LEU A 28 -3.00 4.71 -9.49
N VAL A 29 -2.21 3.95 -8.73
CA VAL A 29 -1.81 2.57 -9.09
C VAL A 29 -2.71 1.54 -8.44
N GLU A 30 -3.00 1.70 -7.14
CA GLU A 30 -3.82 0.74 -6.38
C GLU A 30 -5.20 0.44 -6.98
N PRO A 31 -5.93 1.39 -7.60
CA PRO A 31 -7.20 1.06 -8.26
C PRO A 31 -7.05 0.05 -9.40
N TYR A 32 -5.95 0.08 -10.15
CA TYR A 32 -5.67 -0.89 -11.20
C TYR A 32 -5.32 -2.26 -10.62
N LEU A 33 -4.53 -2.28 -9.54
CA LEU A 33 -4.18 -3.51 -8.82
C LEU A 33 -5.43 -4.17 -8.23
N ASP A 34 -6.30 -3.40 -7.57
CA ASP A 34 -7.56 -3.93 -7.01
C ASP A 34 -8.45 -4.52 -8.11
N LYS A 35 -8.50 -3.88 -9.28
CA LYS A 35 -9.25 -4.41 -10.42
C LYS A 35 -8.66 -5.72 -10.94
N ALA A 36 -7.34 -5.80 -11.08
CA ALA A 36 -6.65 -7.00 -11.55
C ALA A 36 -6.85 -8.17 -10.58
N ILE A 37 -6.65 -7.93 -9.28
CA ILE A 37 -6.86 -8.94 -8.23
C ILE A 37 -8.34 -9.37 -8.18
N GLY A 38 -9.28 -8.45 -8.39
CA GLY A 38 -10.70 -8.77 -8.48
C GLY A 38 -11.01 -9.77 -9.62
N ILE A 39 -10.38 -9.60 -10.79
CA ILE A 39 -10.51 -10.53 -11.92
C ILE A 39 -9.89 -11.90 -11.58
N GLU A 40 -8.73 -11.91 -10.94
CA GLU A 40 -8.05 -13.13 -10.50
C GLU A 40 -8.92 -13.90 -9.48
N ASN A 41 -9.49 -13.23 -8.49
CA ASN A 41 -10.41 -13.83 -7.52
C ASN A 41 -11.64 -14.45 -8.19
N GLN A 42 -12.23 -13.76 -9.18
CA GLN A 42 -13.34 -14.31 -9.96
C GLN A 42 -12.97 -15.59 -10.69
N HIS A 43 -11.77 -15.64 -11.28
CA HIS A 43 -11.26 -16.84 -11.92
C HIS A 43 -11.06 -17.97 -10.91
N LEU A 44 -10.48 -17.68 -9.73
CA LEU A 44 -10.28 -18.67 -8.65
C LEU A 44 -11.61 -19.23 -8.12
N PHE A 45 -12.65 -18.40 -8.05
CA PHE A 45 -13.99 -18.88 -7.69
C PHE A 45 -14.60 -19.77 -8.78
N ALA A 46 -14.39 -19.41 -10.05
CA ALA A 46 -14.90 -20.19 -11.19
C ALA A 46 -14.18 -21.54 -11.35
N SER A 47 -12.87 -21.60 -11.07
CA SER A 47 -12.09 -22.85 -11.09
C SER A 47 -12.30 -23.74 -9.85
N GLY A 48 -12.94 -23.20 -8.81
CA GLY A 48 -13.16 -23.89 -7.54
C GLY A 48 -11.94 -23.93 -6.62
N GLU A 49 -10.86 -23.23 -6.97
CA GLU A 49 -9.65 -23.09 -6.16
C GLU A 49 -9.87 -22.21 -4.91
N ALA A 50 -10.84 -21.29 -4.98
CA ALA A 50 -11.29 -20.48 -3.85
C ALA A 50 -12.82 -20.50 -3.73
N LYS A 51 -13.35 -20.14 -2.56
CA LYS A 51 -14.80 -20.02 -2.32
C LYS A 51 -15.19 -18.58 -2.09
N ASP A 52 -16.16 -18.11 -2.88
CA ASP A 52 -16.79 -16.81 -2.69
C ASP A 52 -17.67 -16.84 -1.43
N THR A 53 -17.07 -16.44 -0.31
CA THR A 53 -17.69 -16.50 1.02
C THR A 53 -17.43 -15.20 1.75
N PRO A 54 -18.31 -14.80 2.71
CA PRO A 54 -18.07 -13.63 3.54
C PRO A 54 -16.71 -13.68 4.27
N GLN A 55 -16.28 -14.88 4.70
CA GLN A 55 -15.01 -15.09 5.39
C GLN A 55 -13.82 -14.75 4.48
N PHE A 56 -13.85 -15.18 3.22
CA PHE A 56 -12.83 -14.83 2.23
C PHE A 56 -12.69 -13.31 2.08
N TRP A 57 -13.81 -12.61 1.95
CA TRP A 57 -13.78 -11.16 1.75
C TRP A 57 -13.28 -10.40 2.99
N VAL A 58 -13.59 -10.86 4.20
CA VAL A 58 -13.04 -10.29 5.43
C VAL A 58 -11.51 -10.40 5.44
N GLU A 59 -10.97 -11.59 5.12
CA GLU A 59 -9.52 -11.80 5.05
C GLU A 59 -8.89 -10.97 3.93
N TYR A 60 -9.48 -11.00 2.74
CA TYR A 60 -9.06 -10.19 1.59
C TYR A 60 -8.94 -8.70 1.94
N TYR A 61 -9.99 -8.10 2.50
CA TYR A 61 -9.95 -6.67 2.85
C TYR A 61 -8.95 -6.37 3.95
N SER A 62 -8.79 -7.27 4.94
CA SER A 62 -7.79 -7.11 5.99
C SER A 62 -6.36 -7.10 5.42
N TYR A 63 -6.08 -8.01 4.49
CA TYR A 63 -4.77 -8.11 3.84
C TYR A 63 -4.49 -6.92 2.93
N ARG A 64 -5.49 -6.48 2.15
CA ARG A 64 -5.36 -5.29 1.30
C ARG A 64 -5.14 -4.02 2.10
N ALA A 65 -5.79 -3.87 3.27
CA ALA A 65 -5.54 -2.74 4.17
C ALA A 65 -4.09 -2.76 4.69
N TRP A 66 -3.60 -3.93 5.11
CA TRP A 66 -2.20 -4.07 5.55
C TRP A 66 -1.20 -3.73 4.44
N GLN A 67 -1.39 -4.27 3.23
CA GLN A 67 -0.52 -3.99 2.08
C GLN A 67 -0.50 -2.49 1.74
N LYS A 68 -1.68 -1.87 1.65
CA LYS A 68 -1.79 -0.45 1.30
C LYS A 68 -1.20 0.46 2.36
N GLY A 69 -1.42 0.17 3.65
CA GLY A 69 -0.79 0.91 4.74
C GLY A 69 0.73 0.72 4.78
N GLY A 70 1.19 -0.51 4.54
CA GLY A 70 2.61 -0.85 4.44
C GLY A 70 3.33 -0.09 3.34
N GLN A 71 2.68 0.12 2.19
CA GLN A 71 3.26 0.93 1.09
C GLN A 71 3.55 2.37 1.53
N LEU A 72 2.65 2.96 2.33
CA LEU A 72 2.77 4.36 2.75
C LEU A 72 3.90 4.50 3.77
N LEU A 73 3.98 3.56 4.71
CA LEU A 73 5.06 3.48 5.69
C LEU A 73 6.41 3.23 5.01
N ALA A 74 6.46 2.30 4.05
CA ALA A 74 7.65 2.02 3.26
C ALA A 74 8.10 3.24 2.46
N GLY A 75 7.15 3.98 1.87
CA GLY A 75 7.42 5.27 1.23
C GLY A 75 8.12 6.22 2.18
N ALA A 76 7.58 6.42 3.39
CA ALA A 76 8.18 7.28 4.41
C ALA A 76 9.61 6.86 4.77
N ILE A 77 9.86 5.57 4.99
CA ILE A 77 11.18 5.05 5.40
C ILE A 77 12.20 5.14 4.26
N LEU A 78 11.81 4.83 3.03
CA LEU A 78 12.72 4.85 1.88
C LEU A 78 12.98 6.26 1.34
N GLY A 79 12.15 7.23 1.74
CA GLY A 79 12.35 8.64 1.41
C GLY A 79 13.43 9.32 2.25
N THR A 80 13.78 8.78 3.43
CA THR A 80 14.81 9.33 4.35
C THR A 80 16.20 8.81 4.06
#